data_AF-A0A0S3QZU7-F1
#
_entry.id   AF-A0A0S3QZU7-F1
#
_cell.length_a   1.000
_cell.length_b   1.000
_cell.length_c   1.000
_cell.angle_alpha   90.00
_cell.angle_beta   90.00
_cell.angle_gamma   90.00
#
_symmetry.space_group_name_H-M   'P 1'
#
loop_
_entity.id
_entity.type
_entity.pdbx_description
1 polymer ?
#
loop_
_entity_poly.entity_id
_entity_poly.type
_entity_poly.pdbx_seq_one_letter_code
_entity_poly.pdbx_strand_id
1 'polypeptide(L)'
;MSQTLILYIKKQLQRNSYKDKDTLNSELARISTICVAMERKTLGIMFFFLLVLTSDVCVKRAEADCYTPSAHFKGACFQSDNCNIQCTSEGHPGGECQGFIPRRCMCICD
;
A
#
# COMPACT_ATOMS: atom_id res chain seq x y z
N MET A 1 -50.93 -28.66 -46.05
CA MET A 1 -49.46 -28.66 -46.26
C MET A 1 -48.76 -27.37 -45.80
N SER A 2 -49.27 -26.17 -46.11
CA SER A 2 -48.60 -24.90 -45.76
C SER A 2 -48.44 -24.64 -44.24
N GLN A 3 -49.47 -24.90 -43.42
CA GLN A 3 -49.43 -24.63 -41.98
C GLN A 3 -48.40 -25.48 -41.21
N THR A 4 -48.20 -26.75 -41.59
CA THR A 4 -47.22 -27.65 -40.99
C THR A 4 -45.79 -27.16 -41.22
N LEU A 5 -45.51 -26.65 -42.42
CA LEU A 5 -44.21 -26.07 -42.78
C LEU A 5 -43.93 -24.79 -41.98
N ILE A 6 -44.94 -23.92 -41.82
CA ILE A 6 -44.83 -22.69 -41.02
C ILE A 6 -44.53 -23.02 -39.55
N LEU A 7 -45.22 -24.00 -38.96
CA LEU A 7 -44.96 -24.45 -37.58
C LEU A 7 -43.57 -25.06 -37.44
N TYR A 8 -43.11 -25.83 -38.42
CA TYR A 8 -41.77 -26.39 -38.44
C TYR A 8 -40.70 -25.28 -38.45
N ILE A 9 -40.85 -24.28 -39.33
CA ILE A 9 -39.93 -23.14 -39.42
C ILE A 9 -39.91 -22.35 -38.11
N LYS A 10 -41.07 -22.04 -37.52
CA LYS A 10 -41.15 -21.37 -36.21
C LYS A 10 -40.44 -22.16 -35.11
N LYS A 11 -40.62 -23.48 -35.08
CA LYS A 11 -39.94 -24.36 -34.11
C LYS A 11 -38.42 -24.37 -34.31
N GLN A 12 -37.95 -24.33 -35.55
CA GLN A 12 -36.51 -24.27 -35.84
C GLN A 12 -35.91 -22.91 -35.46
N LEU A 13 -36.59 -21.80 -35.73
CA LEU A 13 -36.15 -20.46 -35.32
C LEU A 13 -36.07 -20.36 -33.79
N GLN A 14 -37.08 -20.86 -33.09
CA GLN A 14 -37.09 -20.91 -31.63
C GLN A 14 -35.92 -21.76 -31.10
N ARG A 15 -35.69 -22.94 -31.66
CA ARG A 15 -34.55 -23.79 -31.27
C ARG A 15 -33.20 -23.13 -31.55
N ASN A 16 -33.03 -22.48 -32.70
CA ASN A 16 -31.80 -21.77 -33.03
C ASN A 16 -31.57 -20.58 -32.09
N SER A 17 -32.60 -19.79 -31.79
CA SER A 17 -32.49 -18.68 -30.84
C SER A 17 -32.16 -19.14 -29.42
N TYR A 18 -32.73 -20.26 -28.98
CA TYR A 18 -32.41 -20.84 -27.66
C TYR A 18 -30.97 -21.36 -27.62
N LYS A 19 -30.53 -22.10 -28.66
CA LYS A 19 -29.15 -22.61 -28.75
C LYS A 19 -28.11 -21.50 -28.83
N ASP A 20 -28.42 -20.41 -29.52
CA ASP A 20 -27.55 -19.22 -29.61
C ASP A 20 -27.40 -18.53 -28.25
N LYS A 21 -28.52 -18.34 -27.53
CA LYS A 21 -28.51 -17.81 -26.15
C LYS A 21 -27.73 -18.70 -25.20
N ASP A 22 -27.90 -20.02 -25.26
CA ASP A 22 -27.17 -20.94 -24.39
C ASP A 22 -25.66 -20.95 -24.69
N THR A 23 -25.29 -20.86 -25.97
CA THR A 23 -23.88 -20.75 -26.39
C THR A 23 -23.28 -19.43 -25.89
N LEU A 24 -24.00 -18.31 -26.04
CA LEU A 24 -23.60 -17.00 -25.54
C LEU A 24 -23.46 -17.01 -24.01
N ASN A 25 -24.40 -17.60 -23.30
CA ASN A 25 -24.35 -17.71 -21.84
C ASN A 25 -23.19 -18.59 -21.37
N SER A 26 -22.88 -19.66 -22.11
CA SER A 26 -21.72 -20.53 -21.82
C SER A 26 -20.39 -19.79 -22.00
N GLU A 27 -20.25 -19.05 -23.11
CA GLU A 27 -19.06 -18.23 -23.37
C GLU A 27 -18.94 -17.08 -22.35
N LEU A 28 -20.04 -16.42 -21.99
CA LEU A 28 -20.05 -15.37 -20.97
C LEU A 28 -19.66 -15.90 -19.59
N ALA A 29 -20.11 -17.09 -19.21
CA ALA A 29 -19.71 -17.75 -17.96
C ALA A 29 -18.23 -18.12 -17.95
N ARG A 30 -17.66 -18.56 -19.10
CA ARG A 30 -16.22 -18.80 -19.25
C ARG A 30 -15.41 -17.52 -19.08
N ILE A 31 -15.81 -16.43 -19.74
CA ILE A 31 -15.16 -15.11 -19.62
C ILE A 31 -15.23 -14.62 -18.17
N SER A 32 -16.39 -14.69 -17.53
CA SER A 32 -16.59 -14.30 -16.13
C SER A 32 -15.67 -15.08 -15.17
N THR A 33 -15.56 -16.39 -15.36
CA THR A 33 -14.68 -17.25 -14.55
C THR A 33 -13.20 -16.88 -14.73
N ILE A 34 -12.79 -16.55 -15.96
CA ILE A 34 -11.41 -16.10 -16.25
C ILE A 34 -11.16 -14.73 -15.60
N CYS A 35 -12.07 -13.77 -15.72
CA CYS A 35 -11.95 -12.45 -15.07
C CYS A 35 -11.79 -12.58 -13.55
N VAL A 36 -12.65 -13.38 -12.89
CA VAL A 36 -12.58 -13.62 -11.43
C VAL A 36 -11.28 -14.35 -11.04
N ALA A 37 -10.81 -15.29 -11.87
CA ALA A 37 -9.54 -15.98 -11.63
C ALA A 37 -8.32 -15.05 -11.76
N MET A 38 -8.38 -14.06 -12.65
CA MET A 38 -7.34 -13.04 -12.83
C MET A 38 -7.29 -12.06 -11.64
N GLU A 39 -8.45 -11.59 -11.15
CA GLU A 39 -8.54 -10.66 -10.01
C GLU A 39 -7.94 -11.22 -8.71
N ARG A 40 -8.10 -12.52 -8.43
CA ARG A 40 -7.53 -13.14 -7.22
C ARG A 40 -6.00 -13.24 -7.24
N LYS A 41 -5.41 -13.33 -8.44
CA LYS A 41 -3.96 -13.45 -8.61
C LYS A 41 -3.26 -12.09 -8.65
N THR A 42 -3.90 -11.08 -9.23
CA THR A 42 -3.33 -9.73 -9.33
C THR A 42 -3.18 -9.06 -7.98
N LEU A 43 -4.12 -9.24 -7.05
CA LEU A 43 -4.03 -8.67 -5.70
C LEU A 43 -2.81 -9.20 -4.91
N GLY A 44 -2.56 -10.51 -4.97
CA GLY A 44 -1.39 -11.12 -4.32
C GLY A 44 -0.07 -10.64 -4.92
N ILE A 45 -0.02 -10.52 -6.26
CA ILE A 45 1.16 -10.02 -6.97
C ILE A 45 1.42 -8.54 -6.64
N MET A 46 0.38 -7.70 -6.66
CA MET A 46 0.47 -6.28 -6.28
C MET A 46 0.98 -6.10 -4.85
N PHE A 47 0.45 -6.87 -3.90
CA PHE A 47 0.90 -6.85 -2.51
C PHE A 47 2.36 -7.28 -2.36
N PHE A 48 2.78 -8.33 -3.08
CA PHE A 48 4.17 -8.77 -3.08
C PHE A 48 5.13 -7.69 -3.61
N PHE A 49 4.79 -7.03 -4.72
CA PHE A 49 5.58 -5.91 -5.24
C PHE A 49 5.65 -4.73 -4.26
N LEU A 50 4.55 -4.40 -3.59
CA LEU A 50 4.54 -3.34 -2.58
C LEU A 50 5.52 -3.65 -1.44
N LEU A 51 5.53 -4.88 -0.93
CA LEU A 51 6.46 -5.30 0.13
C LEU A 51 7.92 -5.19 -0.30
N VAL A 52 8.25 -5.65 -1.52
CA VAL A 52 9.61 -5.57 -2.08
C VAL A 52 10.06 -4.13 -2.28
N LEU A 53 9.17 -3.21 -2.64
CA LEU A 53 9.51 -1.79 -2.78
C LEU A 53 9.74 -1.09 -1.42
N THR A 54 9.23 -1.65 -0.32
CA THR A 54 9.38 -1.09 1.03
C THR A 54 10.51 -1.72 1.84
N SER A 55 11.16 -2.77 1.34
CA SER A 55 12.16 -3.54 2.12
C SER A 55 13.53 -2.86 2.24
N ASP A 56 13.73 -1.66 1.69
CA ASP A 56 14.90 -0.80 1.92
C ASP A 56 14.97 -0.20 3.35
N VAL A 57 14.41 -0.91 4.35
CA VAL A 57 14.60 -0.57 5.75
C VAL A 57 16.01 -0.99 6.15
N CYS A 58 16.97 -0.12 5.84
CA CYS A 58 18.27 -0.08 6.46
C CYS A 58 18.06 -0.20 7.98
N VAL A 59 18.38 -1.36 8.56
CA VAL A 59 18.51 -1.50 10.01
C VAL A 59 19.73 -0.67 10.38
N LYS A 60 19.51 0.62 10.65
CA LYS A 60 20.50 1.44 11.33
C LYS A 60 20.74 0.73 12.66
N ARG A 61 21.92 0.10 12.77
CA ARG A 61 22.44 -0.32 14.07
C ARG A 61 22.36 0.91 14.95
N ALA A 62 21.52 0.86 15.98
CA ALA A 62 21.57 1.85 17.03
C ALA A 62 22.88 1.58 17.78
N GLU A 63 23.96 2.20 17.31
CA GLU A 63 25.00 2.63 18.24
C GLU A 63 24.25 3.47 19.26
N ALA A 64 24.25 3.01 20.51
CA ALA A 64 23.50 3.66 21.57
C ALA A 64 24.28 4.92 21.97
N ASP A 65 24.16 5.96 21.14
CA ASP A 65 24.60 7.29 21.48
C ASP A 65 23.86 7.71 22.76
N CYS A 66 24.62 8.10 23.78
CA CYS A 66 24.03 8.59 25.02
C CYS A 66 23.40 9.95 24.75
N TYR A 67 22.10 10.08 25.04
CA TYR A 67 21.38 11.34 24.93
C TYR A 67 20.78 11.77 26.26
N THR A 68 21.04 13.01 26.66
CA THR A 68 20.46 13.66 27.85
C THR A 68 19.64 14.88 27.44
N PRO A 69 18.48 15.14 28.07
CA PRO A 69 17.75 16.38 27.81
C PRO A 69 18.55 17.59 28.30
N SER A 70 18.59 18.66 27.51
CA SER A 70 19.22 19.92 27.92
C SER A 70 18.56 20.50 29.17
N ALA A 71 19.37 21.03 30.09
CA ALA A 71 18.89 21.63 31.34
C ALA A 71 18.33 23.05 31.13
N HIS A 72 18.84 23.79 30.15
CA HIS A 72 18.50 25.19 29.92
C HIS A 72 17.58 25.41 28.72
N PHE A 73 17.47 24.45 27.80
CA PHE A 73 16.60 24.58 26.63
C PHE A 73 15.12 24.47 27.01
N LYS A 74 14.34 25.50 26.68
CA LYS A 74 12.91 25.57 26.98
C LYS A 74 12.09 25.61 25.69
N GLY A 75 11.02 24.81 25.66
CA GLY A 75 10.06 24.79 24.56
C GLY A 75 10.35 23.75 23.49
N ALA A 76 9.67 23.89 22.34
CA ALA A 76 9.77 22.98 21.21
C ALA A 76 11.02 23.29 20.37
N CYS A 77 11.76 22.24 20.05
CA CYS A 77 12.98 22.31 19.27
C CYS A 77 12.65 22.32 17.77
N PHE A 78 12.81 23.48 17.12
CA PHE A 78 12.56 23.63 15.67
C PHE A 78 13.84 23.63 14.84
N GLN A 79 14.96 24.03 15.45
CA GLN A 79 16.24 24.14 14.79
C GLN A 79 17.31 23.46 15.65
N SER A 80 17.99 22.47 15.07
CA SER A 80 19.06 21.71 15.74
C SER A 80 20.25 22.58 16.10
N ASP A 81 20.57 23.61 15.31
CA ASP A 81 21.71 24.50 15.59
C ASP A 81 21.58 25.20 16.95
N ASN A 82 20.36 25.65 17.29
CA ASN A 82 20.09 26.29 18.58
C ASN A 82 20.23 25.29 19.73
N CYS A 83 19.79 24.05 19.52
CA CYS A 83 19.99 22.97 20.48
C CYS A 83 21.47 22.64 20.65
N ASN A 84 22.23 22.56 19.56
CA ASN A 84 23.65 22.27 19.58
C ASN A 84 24.43 23.35 20.34
N ILE A 85 24.18 24.63 20.05
CA ILE A 85 24.80 25.76 20.77
C ILE A 85 24.49 25.68 22.26
N GLN A 86 23.24 25.37 22.63
CA GLN A 86 22.84 25.23 24.03
C GLN A 86 23.55 24.06 24.72
N CYS A 87 23.60 22.89 24.08
CA CYS A 87 24.30 21.72 24.60
C CYS A 87 25.81 21.94 24.73
N THR A 88 26.46 22.60 23.77
CA THR A 88 27.87 22.98 23.88
C THR A 88 28.11 23.96 25.04
N SER A 89 27.16 24.89 25.28
CA SER A 89 27.24 25.79 26.45
C SER A 89 27.01 25.07 27.79
N GLU A 90 26.37 23.89 27.78
CA GLU A 90 26.17 23.02 28.94
C GLU A 90 27.36 22.09 29.22
N GLY A 91 28.38 22.09 28.34
CA GLY A 91 29.56 21.24 28.46
C GLY A 91 29.42 19.89 27.76
N HIS A 92 28.40 19.73 26.90
CA HIS A 92 28.24 18.54 26.06
C HIS A 92 28.93 18.72 24.70
N PRO A 93 29.42 17.64 24.06
CA PRO A 93 30.04 17.68 22.74
C PRO A 93 29.11 18.21 21.64
N GLY A 94 27.79 18.08 21.80
CA GLY A 94 26.80 18.63 20.87
C GLY A 94 25.38 18.24 21.25
N GLY A 95 24.43 18.50 20.35
CA GLY A 95 23.03 18.10 20.54
C GLY A 95 22.12 18.33 19.33
N GLU A 96 20.98 17.65 19.32
CA GLU A 96 20.00 17.70 18.24
C GLU A 96 18.54 17.64 18.73
N CYS A 97 17.62 18.08 17.88
CA CYS A 97 16.19 18.03 18.15
C CYS A 97 15.61 16.63 17.88
N GLN A 98 15.27 15.87 18.92
CA GLN A 98 14.68 14.53 18.80
C GLN A 98 13.20 14.47 19.22
N GLY A 99 12.49 13.44 18.73
CA GLY A 99 11.11 13.13 19.08
C GLY A 99 10.07 13.56 18.03
N PHE A 100 8.82 13.15 18.26
CA PHE A 100 7.67 13.56 17.45
C PHE A 100 6.92 14.68 18.20
N ILE A 101 6.81 15.83 17.54
CA ILE A 101 6.14 17.10 17.90
C ILE A 101 5.49 17.16 19.32
N PRO A 102 5.97 18.06 20.22
CA PRO A 102 7.11 18.94 20.05
C PRO A 102 8.43 18.18 20.20
N ARG A 103 9.38 18.45 19.29
CA ARG A 103 10.74 17.90 19.43
C ARG A 103 11.39 18.48 20.69
N ARG A 104 12.15 17.68 21.43
CA ARG A 104 12.97 18.13 22.56
C ARG A 104 14.41 18.26 22.12
N CYS A 105 15.14 19.18 22.74
CA CYS A 105 16.59 19.27 22.57
C CYS A 105 17.26 18.18 23.40
N MET A 106 17.97 17.28 22.73
CA MET A 106 18.76 16.21 23.35
C MET A 106 20.25 16.47 23.10
N CYS A 107 21.02 16.54 24.17
CA CYS A 107 22.47 16.68 24.14
C CYS A 107 23.13 15.30 24.09
N ILE A 108 24.27 15.20 23.43
CA ILE A 108 25.09 13.99 23.38
C ILE A 108 25.93 13.95 24.66
N CYS A 109 25.88 12.87 25.43
CA CYS A 109 26.78 12.68 26.57
C CYS A 109 28.13 12.16 26.05
N ASP A 110 29.23 12.77 26.50
CA ASP A 110 30.59 12.23 26.38
C ASP A 110 30.92 11.37 27.61
#